data_AF-A0A485CVD4-F1
#
_entry.id   AF-A0A485CVD4-F1
#
_cell.length_a   1.000
_cell.length_b   1.000
_cell.length_c   1.000
_cell.angle_alpha   90.00
_cell.angle_beta   90.00
_cell.angle_gamma   90.00
#
_symmetry.space_group_name_H-M   'P 1'
#
loop_
_entity.id
_entity.type
_entity.pdbx_description
1 polymer ?
#
loop_
_entity_poly.entity_id
_entity_poly.type
_entity_poly.pdbx_seq_one_letter_code
_entity_poly.pdbx_strand_id
1 'polypeptide(L)'
;MQGSHNLIENVTAYRNDDTGIQISSPPDVGRPLWASYNRVVNSESFSNEDPGKINADGFAVKMRVGEGNRLEGCYSYDNIDDGFDLFNKIEDGANGVVTIENSIARNNTSNGFKLGGEGQPVAHEVRNSIAIGNHLDGFTDNFNPGRLVVVNNVAVDNQRFNYIFRASPYGKPETQGSFSDNISLRSRPGKYDDAVVGNIDDSNYFIHDGKSINAEGKSIKSDDYQTLALPDPLLRHADGRFNIGNFLSRSQPRS
;
A
#
# COMPACT_ATOMS: atom_id res chain seq x y z
N MET A 1 9.88 11.06 -12.95
CA MET A 1 10.84 12.06 -12.43
C MET A 1 12.11 11.36 -11.98
N GLN A 2 13.27 11.94 -12.29
CA GLN A 2 14.59 11.35 -12.00
C GLN A 2 15.49 12.26 -11.13
N GLY A 3 14.97 13.41 -10.69
CA GLY A 3 15.69 14.34 -9.82
C GLY A 3 15.45 14.07 -8.33
N SER A 4 16.12 14.86 -7.49
CA SER A 4 15.99 14.84 -6.02
C SER A 4 15.41 16.15 -5.49
N HIS A 5 14.83 16.13 -4.28
CA HIS A 5 14.29 17.31 -3.58
C HIS A 5 13.15 18.04 -4.31
N ASN A 6 12.34 17.31 -5.06
CA ASN A 6 11.17 17.86 -5.74
C ASN A 6 9.89 17.68 -4.93
N LEU A 7 8.94 18.60 -5.12
CA LEU A 7 7.58 18.52 -4.61
C LEU A 7 6.60 18.39 -5.78
N ILE A 8 5.81 17.32 -5.78
CA ILE A 8 4.66 17.11 -6.66
C ILE A 8 3.43 17.19 -5.77
N GLU A 9 2.65 18.26 -5.87
CA GLU A 9 1.54 18.52 -4.96
C GLU A 9 0.25 18.81 -5.73
N ASN A 10 -0.86 18.21 -5.31
CA ASN A 10 -2.19 18.39 -5.90
C ASN A 10 -2.23 18.12 -7.41
N VAL A 11 -1.48 17.11 -7.88
CA VAL A 11 -1.45 16.69 -9.27
C VAL A 11 -2.40 15.52 -9.50
N THR A 12 -3.14 15.55 -10.60
CA THR A 12 -3.93 14.42 -11.09
C THR A 12 -3.29 13.87 -12.36
N ALA A 13 -2.90 12.59 -12.35
CA ALA A 13 -2.35 11.87 -13.50
C ALA A 13 -3.28 10.72 -13.88
N TYR A 14 -3.92 10.78 -15.04
CA TYR A 14 -4.95 9.81 -15.39
C TYR A 14 -4.96 9.46 -16.88
N ARG A 15 -5.38 8.23 -17.20
CA ARG A 15 -5.46 7.73 -18.59
C ARG A 15 -4.16 7.91 -19.37
N ASN A 16 -3.03 7.71 -18.69
CA ASN A 16 -1.73 7.63 -19.33
C ASN A 16 -1.54 6.22 -19.93
N ASP A 17 -0.75 6.15 -21.00
CA ASP A 17 -0.36 4.89 -21.66
C ASP A 17 0.76 4.12 -20.88
N ASP A 18 1.04 4.54 -19.64
CA ASP A 18 1.98 3.94 -18.68
C ASP A 18 1.64 4.48 -17.27
N THR A 19 2.50 4.22 -16.28
CA THR A 19 2.39 4.69 -14.90
C THR A 19 2.10 6.19 -14.81
N GLY A 20 1.17 6.58 -13.93
CA GLY A 20 0.78 7.98 -13.76
C GLY A 20 1.89 8.86 -13.19
N ILE A 21 2.34 8.59 -11.96
CA ILE A 21 3.44 9.34 -11.32
C ILE A 21 4.55 8.38 -10.92
N GLN A 22 5.69 8.47 -11.63
CA GLN A 22 6.86 7.64 -11.37
C GLN A 22 8.05 8.44 -10.84
N ILE A 23 8.73 7.93 -9.82
CA ILE A 23 10.06 8.31 -9.38
C ILE A 23 10.99 7.12 -9.61
N SER A 24 12.05 7.33 -10.38
CA SER A 24 13.03 6.29 -10.74
C SER A 24 14.35 6.95 -11.13
N SER A 25 15.42 6.18 -11.28
CA SER A 25 16.66 6.69 -11.87
C SER A 25 17.06 5.89 -13.11
N PRO A 26 17.79 6.51 -14.06
CA PRO A 26 18.35 5.80 -15.21
C PRO A 26 19.19 4.59 -14.79
N PRO A 27 19.34 3.58 -15.67
CA PRO A 27 20.40 2.59 -15.49
C PRO A 27 21.78 3.26 -15.52
N ASP A 28 22.80 2.55 -15.01
CA ASP A 28 24.22 2.94 -15.08
C ASP A 28 24.61 4.23 -14.34
N VAL A 29 23.73 4.77 -13.48
CA VAL A 29 24.05 5.88 -12.57
C VAL A 29 24.29 5.35 -11.16
N GLY A 30 25.36 5.84 -10.52
CA GLY A 30 25.74 5.41 -9.16
C GLY A 30 24.70 5.82 -8.11
N ARG A 31 24.61 5.03 -7.02
CA ARG A 31 23.70 5.25 -5.87
C ARG A 31 23.64 6.70 -5.35
N PRO A 32 24.74 7.48 -5.30
CA PRO A 32 24.68 8.90 -4.88
C PRO A 32 23.82 9.80 -5.76
N LEU A 33 23.53 9.39 -7.00
CA LEU A 33 22.72 10.14 -7.96
C LEU A 33 21.28 9.63 -8.07
N TRP A 34 20.89 8.64 -7.25
CA TRP A 34 19.53 8.13 -7.29
C TRP A 34 18.52 9.16 -6.77
N ALA A 35 17.40 9.30 -7.47
CA ALA A 35 16.31 10.21 -7.13
C ALA A 35 15.87 10.02 -5.67
N SER A 36 16.02 11.06 -4.86
CA SER A 36 15.90 11.02 -3.40
C SER A 36 15.21 12.24 -2.83
N TYR A 37 14.66 12.12 -1.63
CA TYR A 37 14.03 13.23 -0.89
C TYR A 37 12.92 13.96 -1.66
N ASN A 38 12.24 13.26 -2.56
CA ASN A 38 11.09 13.79 -3.27
C ASN A 38 9.81 13.55 -2.48
N ARG A 39 8.84 14.45 -2.63
CA ARG A 39 7.53 14.35 -1.98
C ARG A 39 6.43 14.39 -3.03
N VAL A 40 5.51 13.43 -2.97
CA VAL A 40 4.26 13.43 -3.71
C VAL A 40 3.13 13.63 -2.70
N VAL A 41 2.41 14.75 -2.78
CA VAL A 41 1.48 15.20 -1.74
C VAL A 41 0.10 15.41 -2.34
N ASN A 42 -0.94 14.86 -1.69
CA ASN A 42 -2.35 15.05 -2.02
C ASN A 42 -2.69 14.84 -3.50
N SER A 43 -1.92 13.99 -4.18
CA SER A 43 -2.04 13.75 -5.61
C SER A 43 -2.94 12.54 -5.89
N GLU A 44 -3.44 12.46 -7.10
CA GLU A 44 -4.39 11.43 -7.54
C GLU A 44 -3.89 10.79 -8.82
N SER A 45 -3.99 9.45 -8.92
CA SER A 45 -3.63 8.76 -10.15
C SER A 45 -4.52 7.57 -10.47
N PHE A 46 -5.12 7.57 -11.66
CA PHE A 46 -6.17 6.59 -11.97
C PHE A 46 -6.35 6.28 -13.45
N SER A 47 -6.94 5.10 -13.71
CA SER A 47 -7.23 4.64 -15.07
C SER A 47 -6.03 4.67 -16.01
N ASN A 48 -4.81 4.52 -15.49
CA ASN A 48 -3.62 4.37 -16.31
C ASN A 48 -3.56 2.94 -16.85
N GLU A 49 -3.25 2.79 -18.13
CA GLU A 49 -3.24 1.50 -18.81
C GLU A 49 -2.16 1.46 -19.89
N ASP A 50 -1.12 0.65 -19.68
CA ASP A 50 -0.13 0.36 -20.72
C ASP A 50 -0.66 -0.70 -21.71
N PRO A 51 -0.21 -0.71 -22.97
CA PRO A 51 -0.64 -1.71 -23.96
C PRO A 51 -0.42 -3.17 -23.53
N GLY A 52 0.59 -3.41 -22.68
CA GLY A 52 0.89 -4.72 -22.12
C GLY A 52 -0.02 -5.12 -20.96
N LYS A 53 -0.72 -4.15 -20.34
CA LYS A 53 -1.61 -4.31 -19.18
C LYS A 53 -0.92 -4.92 -17.96
N ILE A 54 0.34 -4.58 -17.75
CA ILE A 54 1.17 -5.17 -16.68
C ILE A 54 2.13 -4.17 -16.02
N ASN A 55 2.16 -2.90 -16.43
CA ASN A 55 3.16 -1.93 -15.97
C ASN A 55 2.57 -0.61 -15.45
N ALA A 56 1.38 -0.21 -15.90
CA ALA A 56 0.85 1.10 -15.58
C ALA A 56 0.23 1.14 -14.16
N ASP A 57 1.05 1.58 -13.21
CA ASP A 57 0.66 1.85 -11.83
C ASP A 57 0.03 3.25 -11.68
N GLY A 58 -0.64 3.50 -10.56
CA GLY A 58 -0.96 4.87 -10.16
C GLY A 58 0.29 5.65 -9.75
N PHE A 59 0.99 5.13 -8.73
CA PHE A 59 2.23 5.72 -8.23
C PHE A 59 3.33 4.68 -8.17
N ALA A 60 4.50 4.99 -8.74
CA ALA A 60 5.65 4.11 -8.68
C ALA A 60 6.87 4.85 -8.13
N VAL A 61 7.52 4.29 -7.11
CA VAL A 61 8.83 4.75 -6.60
C VAL A 61 9.76 3.56 -6.65
N LYS A 62 10.22 3.25 -7.87
CA LYS A 62 10.83 1.97 -8.24
C LYS A 62 12.03 2.16 -9.16
N MET A 63 12.85 1.12 -9.29
CA MET A 63 14.04 1.09 -10.16
C MET A 63 15.07 2.20 -9.84
N ARG A 64 15.99 1.91 -8.90
CA ARG A 64 17.11 2.77 -8.47
C ARG A 64 16.65 4.09 -7.86
N VAL A 65 15.92 4.01 -6.75
CA VAL A 65 15.50 5.21 -5.98
C VAL A 65 16.35 5.35 -4.73
N GLY A 66 16.74 6.59 -4.39
CA GLY A 66 17.49 6.91 -3.18
C GLY A 66 16.58 7.04 -1.95
N GLU A 67 17.17 7.44 -0.83
CA GLU A 67 16.46 7.57 0.45
C GLU A 67 15.46 8.73 0.45
N GLY A 68 14.49 8.67 1.37
CA GLY A 68 13.68 9.82 1.78
C GLY A 68 12.57 10.22 0.81
N ASN A 69 12.26 9.40 -0.19
CA ASN A 69 11.10 9.62 -1.03
C ASN A 69 9.81 9.33 -0.23
N ARG A 70 8.82 10.22 -0.32
CA ARG A 70 7.55 10.11 0.43
C ARG A 70 6.33 10.33 -0.45
N LEU A 71 5.28 9.56 -0.20
CA LEU A 71 3.95 9.71 -0.78
C LEU A 71 2.95 9.94 0.33
N GLU A 72 2.28 11.10 0.32
CA GLU A 72 1.55 11.63 1.46
C GLU A 72 0.15 12.04 1.01
N GLY A 73 -0.88 11.34 1.50
CA GLY A 73 -2.26 11.66 1.11
C GLY A 73 -2.60 11.29 -0.32
N CYS A 74 -1.90 10.35 -0.97
CA CYS A 74 -2.14 10.02 -2.38
C CYS A 74 -3.37 9.13 -2.58
N TYR A 75 -4.10 9.30 -3.69
CA TYR A 75 -5.24 8.46 -4.06
C TYR A 75 -4.99 7.73 -5.38
N SER A 76 -4.96 6.41 -5.35
CA SER A 76 -4.76 5.57 -6.53
C SER A 76 -5.96 4.67 -6.78
N TYR A 77 -6.52 4.69 -7.99
CA TYR A 77 -7.64 3.80 -8.32
C TYR A 77 -7.77 3.41 -9.78
N ASP A 78 -8.37 2.26 -10.04
CA ASP A 78 -8.68 1.76 -11.39
C ASP A 78 -7.48 1.69 -12.34
N ASN A 79 -6.24 1.56 -11.82
CA ASN A 79 -5.05 1.35 -12.66
C ASN A 79 -4.94 -0.13 -13.10
N ILE A 80 -4.29 -0.35 -14.25
CA ILE A 80 -4.18 -1.70 -14.82
C ILE A 80 -3.17 -2.60 -14.11
N ASP A 81 -2.18 -2.04 -13.42
CA ASP A 81 -1.32 -2.80 -12.49
C ASP A 81 -1.62 -2.38 -11.05
N ASP A 82 -0.69 -1.76 -10.32
CA ASP A 82 -0.91 -1.47 -8.90
C ASP A 82 -1.39 -0.06 -8.60
N GLY A 83 -1.90 0.09 -7.37
CA GLY A 83 -2.10 1.40 -6.78
C GLY A 83 -0.77 2.11 -6.51
N PHE A 84 0.12 1.44 -5.78
CA PHE A 84 1.45 1.88 -5.37
C PHE A 84 2.48 0.77 -5.59
N ASP A 85 3.53 1.05 -6.36
CA ASP A 85 4.59 0.09 -6.69
C ASP A 85 5.99 0.57 -6.23
N LEU A 86 6.60 -0.18 -5.30
CA LEU A 86 7.96 0.01 -4.79
C LEU A 86 8.95 -1.04 -5.33
N PHE A 87 8.69 -1.63 -6.49
CA PHE A 87 9.47 -2.71 -7.06
C PHE A 87 10.99 -2.42 -7.06
N ASN A 88 11.72 -3.40 -6.55
CA ASN A 88 13.17 -3.37 -6.47
C ASN A 88 13.72 -4.57 -7.25
N LYS A 89 14.54 -4.27 -8.24
CA LYS A 89 15.27 -5.30 -8.98
C LYS A 89 16.49 -5.75 -8.20
N ILE A 90 16.80 -7.05 -8.23
CA ILE A 90 17.96 -7.60 -7.53
C ILE A 90 19.28 -7.11 -8.13
N GLU A 91 19.34 -6.86 -9.44
CA GLU A 91 20.55 -6.36 -10.12
C GLU A 91 20.91 -4.92 -9.76
N ASP A 92 19.93 -4.13 -9.31
CA ASP A 92 20.14 -2.74 -8.89
C ASP A 92 20.69 -2.64 -7.46
N GLY A 93 20.54 -3.70 -6.66
CA GLY A 93 20.70 -3.67 -5.22
C GLY A 93 19.57 -2.92 -4.51
N ALA A 94 19.69 -2.74 -3.19
CA ALA A 94 18.63 -2.15 -2.37
C ALA A 94 18.33 -0.69 -2.74
N ASN A 95 17.06 -0.43 -3.09
CA ASN A 95 16.47 0.91 -3.11
C ASN A 95 16.62 1.58 -1.73
N GLY A 96 16.55 2.90 -1.71
CA GLY A 96 16.35 3.65 -0.47
C GLY A 96 14.95 3.43 0.09
N VAL A 97 14.80 3.70 1.38
CA VAL A 97 13.52 3.61 2.08
C VAL A 97 12.55 4.64 1.49
N VAL A 98 11.32 4.17 1.28
CA VAL A 98 10.18 4.95 0.79
C VAL A 98 9.10 4.88 1.85
N THR A 99 8.49 6.02 2.15
CA THR A 99 7.39 6.13 3.11
C THR A 99 6.10 6.50 2.40
N ILE A 100 5.05 5.71 2.61
CA ILE A 100 3.69 5.97 2.12
C ILE A 100 2.80 6.23 3.34
N GLU A 101 2.15 7.38 3.38
CA GLU A 101 1.35 7.82 4.52
C GLU A 101 -0.01 8.36 4.08
N ASN A 102 -1.04 8.06 4.87
CA ASN A 102 -2.39 8.61 4.72
C ASN A 102 -2.98 8.41 3.31
N SER A 103 -2.61 7.33 2.62
CA SER A 103 -2.89 7.14 1.20
C SER A 103 -3.96 6.06 0.97
N ILE A 104 -4.63 6.07 -0.17
CA ILE A 104 -5.74 5.16 -0.49
C ILE A 104 -5.48 4.49 -1.84
N ALA A 105 -5.62 3.16 -1.90
CA ALA A 105 -5.57 2.36 -3.11
C ALA A 105 -6.87 1.57 -3.31
N ARG A 106 -7.61 1.86 -4.39
CA ARG A 106 -8.95 1.29 -4.62
C ARG A 106 -9.08 0.66 -6.01
N ASN A 107 -9.58 -0.57 -6.09
CA ASN A 107 -10.01 -1.19 -7.35
C ASN A 107 -8.94 -1.21 -8.46
N ASN A 108 -7.65 -1.26 -8.10
CA ASN A 108 -6.60 -1.53 -9.09
C ASN A 108 -6.65 -3.00 -9.50
N THR A 109 -6.27 -3.30 -10.74
CA THR A 109 -6.34 -4.67 -11.27
C THR A 109 -5.33 -5.60 -10.60
N SER A 110 -4.19 -5.08 -10.14
CA SER A 110 -3.25 -5.82 -9.31
C SER A 110 -3.40 -5.44 -7.83
N ASN A 111 -2.36 -4.92 -7.20
CA ASN A 111 -2.29 -4.74 -5.76
C ASN A 111 -2.66 -3.31 -5.35
N GLY A 112 -3.05 -3.11 -4.09
CA GLY A 112 -3.16 -1.79 -3.50
C GLY A 112 -1.77 -1.19 -3.27
N PHE A 113 -0.97 -1.84 -2.43
CA PHE A 113 0.38 -1.42 -2.05
C PHE A 113 1.38 -2.57 -2.21
N LYS A 114 2.19 -2.53 -3.27
CA LYS A 114 3.30 -3.45 -3.56
C LYS A 114 4.58 -2.88 -2.96
N LEU A 115 5.04 -3.44 -1.84
CA LEU A 115 6.08 -2.86 -0.97
C LEU A 115 7.49 -3.43 -1.22
N GLY A 116 7.80 -3.82 -2.46
CA GLY A 116 9.15 -4.18 -2.87
C GLY A 116 9.18 -5.17 -4.03
N GLY A 117 10.25 -5.96 -4.14
CA GLY A 117 10.46 -6.90 -5.24
C GLY A 117 11.69 -7.79 -5.07
N GLU A 118 11.67 -8.93 -5.77
CA GLU A 118 12.81 -9.82 -6.06
C GLU A 118 13.70 -10.22 -4.88
N GLY A 119 13.17 -10.32 -3.66
CA GLY A 119 13.97 -10.75 -2.51
C GLY A 119 14.89 -9.65 -1.95
N GLN A 120 14.80 -8.41 -2.44
CA GLN A 120 15.69 -7.34 -2.03
C GLN A 120 15.21 -6.68 -0.73
N PRO A 121 15.95 -6.79 0.40
CA PRO A 121 15.53 -6.22 1.68
C PRO A 121 15.59 -4.70 1.66
N VAL A 122 14.43 -4.06 1.77
CA VAL A 122 14.29 -2.61 1.99
C VAL A 122 13.24 -2.35 3.05
N ALA A 123 13.55 -1.51 4.04
CA ALA A 123 12.67 -1.20 5.16
C ALA A 123 11.63 -0.11 4.80
N HIS A 124 10.86 -0.31 3.72
CA HIS A 124 9.78 0.61 3.35
C HIS A 124 8.73 0.73 4.47
N GLU A 125 8.04 1.86 4.48
CA GLU A 125 7.01 2.16 5.49
C GLU A 125 5.68 2.46 4.82
N VAL A 126 4.60 1.87 5.34
CA VAL A 126 3.23 2.22 4.98
C VAL A 126 2.40 2.44 6.24
N ARG A 127 1.81 3.63 6.35
CA ARG A 127 1.09 4.04 7.57
C ARG A 127 -0.24 4.70 7.23
N ASN A 128 -1.23 4.51 8.09
CA ASN A 128 -2.52 5.21 8.02
C ASN A 128 -3.22 5.09 6.65
N SER A 129 -2.99 3.99 5.93
CA SER A 129 -3.40 3.86 4.53
C SER A 129 -4.52 2.83 4.36
N ILE A 130 -5.31 2.96 3.29
CA ILE A 130 -6.51 2.15 3.07
C ILE A 130 -6.41 1.44 1.71
N ALA A 131 -6.57 0.11 1.69
CA ALA A 131 -6.64 -0.69 0.47
C ALA A 131 -8.03 -1.34 0.32
N ILE A 132 -8.79 -0.98 -0.72
CA ILE A 132 -10.16 -1.49 -0.92
C ILE A 132 -10.34 -2.13 -2.30
N GLY A 133 -10.75 -3.39 -2.32
CA GLY A 133 -11.27 -4.02 -3.54
C GLY A 133 -10.28 -4.16 -4.69
N ASN A 134 -8.96 -4.08 -4.45
CA ASN A 134 -7.95 -4.37 -5.48
C ASN A 134 -8.06 -5.85 -5.90
N HIS A 135 -7.81 -6.17 -7.17
CA HIS A 135 -8.13 -7.50 -7.70
C HIS A 135 -7.08 -8.56 -7.36
N LEU A 136 -5.92 -8.14 -6.83
CA LEU A 136 -4.99 -9.01 -6.11
C LEU A 136 -4.96 -8.67 -4.61
N ASP A 137 -3.85 -8.12 -4.13
CA ASP A 137 -3.61 -7.94 -2.69
C ASP A 137 -3.92 -6.51 -2.23
N GLY A 138 -4.32 -6.33 -0.97
CA GLY A 138 -4.38 -5.02 -0.34
C GLY A 138 -2.97 -4.47 -0.08
N PHE A 139 -2.26 -5.10 0.85
CA PHE A 139 -0.87 -4.81 1.18
C PHE A 139 -0.02 -6.06 0.98
N THR A 140 1.05 -5.97 0.20
CA THR A 140 1.91 -7.10 -0.12
C THR A 140 3.39 -6.72 0.05
N ASP A 141 4.16 -7.60 0.68
CA ASP A 141 5.62 -7.47 0.73
C ASP A 141 6.26 -7.58 -0.66
N ASN A 142 5.55 -8.21 -1.60
CA ASN A 142 6.05 -8.60 -2.92
C ASN A 142 7.46 -9.20 -2.86
N PHE A 143 7.66 -10.11 -1.90
CA PHE A 143 8.94 -10.77 -1.63
C PHE A 143 10.06 -9.86 -1.13
N ASN A 144 9.77 -8.69 -0.57
CA ASN A 144 10.73 -7.89 0.17
C ASN A 144 10.93 -8.46 1.59
N PRO A 145 12.10 -9.05 1.92
CA PRO A 145 12.37 -9.61 3.24
C PRO A 145 12.82 -8.56 4.26
N GLY A 146 12.79 -7.28 3.91
CA GLY A 146 13.24 -6.17 4.73
C GLY A 146 12.40 -5.96 5.99
N ARG A 147 12.92 -5.08 6.86
CA ARG A 147 12.24 -4.66 8.09
C ARG A 147 11.15 -3.62 7.79
N LEU A 148 10.15 -4.03 7.02
CA LEU A 148 8.99 -3.20 6.66
C LEU A 148 8.27 -2.67 7.90
N VAL A 149 7.72 -1.46 7.82
CA VAL A 149 6.86 -0.91 8.88
C VAL A 149 5.45 -0.75 8.34
N VAL A 150 4.51 -1.51 8.89
CA VAL A 150 3.12 -1.58 8.42
C VAL A 150 2.21 -1.25 9.60
N VAL A 151 1.77 0.01 9.68
CA VAL A 151 1.11 0.52 10.89
C VAL A 151 -0.22 1.21 10.59
N ASN A 152 -1.25 0.89 11.37
CA ASN A 152 -2.55 1.58 11.35
C ASN A 152 -3.17 1.62 9.94
N ASN A 153 -3.01 0.54 9.17
CA ASN A 153 -3.60 0.42 7.84
C ASN A 153 -4.93 -0.33 7.89
N VAL A 154 -5.75 -0.14 6.87
CA VAL A 154 -7.03 -0.82 6.72
C VAL A 154 -7.11 -1.50 5.36
N ALA A 155 -7.39 -2.80 5.32
CA ALA A 155 -7.66 -3.54 4.10
C ALA A 155 -9.08 -4.09 4.10
N VAL A 156 -9.83 -3.83 3.03
CA VAL A 156 -11.23 -4.26 2.87
C VAL A 156 -11.42 -4.93 1.51
N ASP A 157 -11.93 -6.16 1.53
CA ASP A 157 -12.44 -6.85 0.34
C ASP A 157 -11.49 -6.92 -0.87
N ASN A 158 -10.17 -6.90 -0.65
CA ASN A 158 -9.20 -7.17 -1.73
C ASN A 158 -9.35 -8.64 -2.16
N GLN A 159 -9.37 -8.91 -3.47
CA GLN A 159 -9.91 -10.16 -3.99
C GLN A 159 -9.04 -11.38 -3.64
N ARG A 160 -7.72 -11.20 -3.54
CA ARG A 160 -6.78 -12.27 -3.15
C ARG A 160 -6.49 -12.24 -1.65
N PHE A 161 -5.57 -11.40 -1.20
CA PHE A 161 -5.23 -11.20 0.22
C PHE A 161 -5.55 -9.77 0.63
N ASN A 162 -5.99 -9.55 1.87
CA ASN A 162 -5.99 -8.19 2.42
C ASN A 162 -4.55 -7.83 2.84
N TYR A 163 -3.87 -8.74 3.54
CA TYR A 163 -2.46 -8.64 3.90
C TYR A 163 -1.69 -9.92 3.53
N ILE A 164 -0.57 -9.76 2.83
CA ILE A 164 0.37 -10.86 2.56
C ILE A 164 1.83 -10.41 2.74
N PHE A 165 2.45 -10.92 3.80
CA PHE A 165 3.83 -10.70 4.19
C PHE A 165 4.45 -12.05 4.51
N ARG A 166 5.26 -12.53 3.58
CA ARG A 166 5.72 -13.93 3.51
C ARG A 166 6.91 -14.15 4.43
N ALA A 167 7.16 -15.40 4.80
CA ALA A 167 8.38 -15.76 5.50
C ALA A 167 9.59 -15.51 4.60
N SER A 168 10.59 -14.80 5.14
CA SER A 168 11.87 -14.57 4.48
C SER A 168 12.68 -15.86 4.43
N PRO A 169 13.34 -16.18 3.29
CA PRO A 169 14.29 -17.28 3.24
C PRO A 169 15.64 -16.94 3.90
N TYR A 170 15.87 -15.67 4.27
CA TYR A 170 17.17 -15.17 4.72
C TYR A 170 17.30 -14.99 6.24
N GLY A 171 16.20 -15.10 6.97
CA GLY A 171 16.17 -14.77 8.39
C GLY A 171 14.94 -15.31 9.10
N LYS A 172 14.94 -15.17 10.42
CA LYS A 172 13.78 -15.52 11.24
C LYS A 172 12.73 -14.40 11.23
N PRO A 173 11.46 -14.69 11.56
CA PRO A 173 10.40 -13.67 11.60
C PRO A 173 10.75 -12.40 12.39
N GLU A 174 11.51 -12.51 13.48
CA GLU A 174 11.87 -11.36 14.32
C GLU A 174 12.79 -10.35 13.60
N THR A 175 13.45 -10.80 12.52
CA THR A 175 14.31 -9.95 11.68
C THR A 175 13.56 -9.30 10.51
N GLN A 176 12.26 -9.60 10.34
CA GLN A 176 11.40 -9.03 9.30
C GLN A 176 10.62 -7.81 9.81
N GLY A 177 9.60 -7.39 9.06
CA GLY A 177 8.80 -6.21 9.34
C GLY A 177 8.04 -6.24 10.67
N SER A 178 7.58 -5.07 11.08
CA SER A 178 6.75 -4.85 12.26
C SER A 178 5.34 -4.41 11.87
N PHE A 179 4.35 -4.97 12.54
CA PHE A 179 2.94 -4.77 12.26
C PHE A 179 2.24 -4.30 13.54
N SER A 180 1.56 -3.16 13.51
CA SER A 180 0.69 -2.71 14.61
C SER A 180 -0.56 -2.01 14.09
N ASP A 181 -1.65 -2.12 14.83
CA ASP A 181 -2.91 -1.40 14.61
C ASP A 181 -3.56 -1.62 13.22
N ASN A 182 -3.16 -2.66 12.48
CA ASN A 182 -3.74 -2.95 11.17
C ASN A 182 -5.11 -3.64 11.31
N ILE A 183 -6.02 -3.33 10.40
CA ILE A 183 -7.37 -3.89 10.35
C ILE A 183 -7.62 -4.54 9.00
N SER A 184 -7.95 -5.83 9.02
CA SER A 184 -8.40 -6.58 7.86
C SER A 184 -9.87 -6.93 8.01
N LEU A 185 -10.71 -6.48 7.09
CA LEU A 185 -12.15 -6.72 7.10
C LEU A 185 -12.63 -7.24 5.75
N ARG A 186 -13.72 -7.99 5.80
CA ARG A 186 -14.40 -8.50 4.61
C ARG A 186 -15.91 -8.37 4.77
N SER A 187 -16.58 -7.82 3.76
CA SER A 187 -18.06 -7.81 3.66
C SER A 187 -18.60 -9.14 3.12
N ARG A 188 -17.74 -9.93 2.47
CA ARG A 188 -18.04 -11.26 1.94
C ARG A 188 -16.83 -12.18 2.12
N PRO A 189 -17.02 -13.51 2.27
CA PRO A 189 -15.89 -14.43 2.35
C PRO A 189 -14.88 -14.21 1.20
N GLY A 190 -13.60 -14.12 1.56
CA GLY A 190 -12.49 -13.97 0.61
C GLY A 190 -11.95 -15.32 0.15
N LYS A 191 -11.04 -15.30 -0.82
CA LYS A 191 -10.36 -16.50 -1.29
C LYS A 191 -9.34 -17.04 -0.28
N TYR A 192 -8.63 -16.13 0.39
CA TYR A 192 -7.60 -16.46 1.35
C TYR A 192 -7.72 -15.59 2.61
N ASP A 193 -7.34 -16.22 3.73
CA ASP A 193 -7.00 -15.56 4.98
C ASP A 193 -5.71 -14.75 4.83
N ASP A 194 -5.46 -13.85 5.78
CA ASP A 194 -4.23 -13.08 5.78
C ASP A 194 -3.03 -13.95 6.13
N ALA A 195 -1.90 -13.71 5.45
CA ALA A 195 -0.66 -14.43 5.67
C ALA A 195 0.42 -13.43 6.08
N VAL A 196 0.62 -13.24 7.38
CA VAL A 196 1.55 -12.23 7.91
C VAL A 196 2.64 -12.91 8.73
N VAL A 197 3.90 -12.68 8.37
CA VAL A 197 5.09 -13.15 9.08
C VAL A 197 5.98 -11.95 9.42
N GLY A 198 6.34 -11.83 10.69
CA GLY A 198 7.20 -10.78 11.20
C GLY A 198 7.01 -10.55 12.70
N ASN A 199 7.26 -9.32 13.14
CA ASN A 199 6.98 -8.84 14.49
C ASN A 199 5.53 -8.32 14.54
N ILE A 200 4.59 -9.16 14.99
CA ILE A 200 3.15 -8.87 14.97
C ILE A 200 2.70 -8.47 16.38
N ASP A 201 2.25 -7.23 16.54
CA ASP A 201 1.69 -6.72 17.78
C ASP A 201 0.23 -7.18 18.01
N ASP A 202 -0.21 -7.25 19.27
CA ASP A 202 -1.56 -7.71 19.64
C ASP A 202 -2.69 -6.75 19.21
N SER A 203 -2.35 -5.53 18.81
CA SER A 203 -3.29 -4.52 18.28
C SER A 203 -3.83 -4.84 16.88
N ASN A 204 -3.20 -5.74 16.12
CA ASN A 204 -3.64 -6.06 14.77
C ASN A 204 -4.87 -6.96 14.76
N TYR A 205 -5.77 -6.73 13.81
CA TYR A 205 -6.88 -7.61 13.48
C TYR A 205 -6.69 -8.17 12.08
N PHE A 206 -6.20 -9.41 11.99
CA PHE A 206 -6.00 -10.12 10.74
C PHE A 206 -7.04 -11.22 10.56
N ILE A 207 -7.31 -11.58 9.31
CA ILE A 207 -8.27 -12.64 8.99
C ILE A 207 -7.62 -14.00 9.16
N HIS A 208 -8.16 -14.80 10.08
CA HIS A 208 -7.85 -16.21 10.28
C HIS A 208 -9.14 -17.02 10.41
N ASP A 209 -9.21 -18.16 9.71
CA ASP A 209 -10.41 -18.98 9.54
C ASP A 209 -11.63 -18.16 9.12
N GLY A 210 -11.43 -17.21 8.19
CA GLY A 210 -12.47 -16.30 7.70
C GLY A 210 -12.97 -15.25 8.69
N LYS A 211 -12.31 -15.06 9.85
CA LYS A 211 -12.68 -14.07 10.87
C LYS A 211 -11.56 -13.09 11.14
N SER A 212 -11.89 -11.80 11.23
CA SER A 212 -10.94 -10.77 11.66
C SER A 212 -10.75 -10.85 13.18
N ILE A 213 -9.58 -11.29 13.61
CA ILE A 213 -9.25 -11.54 15.01
C ILE A 213 -7.88 -10.97 15.38
N ASN A 214 -7.72 -10.57 16.64
CA ASN A 214 -6.41 -10.22 17.19
C ASN A 214 -5.78 -11.40 17.96
N ALA A 215 -4.55 -11.21 18.43
CA ALA A 215 -3.80 -12.22 19.18
C ALA A 215 -4.46 -12.62 20.51
N GLU A 216 -5.26 -11.73 21.10
CA GLU A 216 -6.05 -11.98 22.31
C GLU A 216 -7.36 -12.74 22.03
N GLY A 217 -7.68 -13.05 20.76
CA GLY A 217 -8.90 -13.73 20.35
C GLY A 217 -10.14 -12.83 20.26
N LYS A 218 -10.00 -11.52 20.42
CA LYS A 218 -11.07 -10.56 20.17
C LYS A 218 -11.33 -10.48 18.68
N SER A 219 -12.60 -10.54 18.29
CA SER A 219 -13.02 -10.46 16.89
C SER A 219 -13.70 -9.13 16.58
N ILE A 220 -13.57 -8.71 15.34
CA ILE A 220 -14.37 -7.65 14.72
C ILE A 220 -15.00 -8.18 13.43
N LYS A 221 -16.12 -7.60 13.02
CA LYS A 221 -16.81 -7.98 11.77
C LYS A 221 -17.33 -6.75 11.04
N SER A 222 -17.66 -6.92 9.76
CA SER A 222 -18.24 -5.87 8.92
C SER A 222 -19.42 -5.17 9.58
N ASP A 223 -20.30 -5.94 10.23
CA ASP A 223 -21.56 -5.46 10.83
C ASP A 223 -21.34 -4.58 12.07
N ASP A 224 -20.13 -4.56 12.64
CA ASP A 224 -19.78 -3.66 13.74
C ASP A 224 -19.65 -2.20 13.26
N TYR A 225 -19.58 -2.00 11.95
CA TYR A 225 -19.37 -0.71 11.30
C TYR A 225 -20.57 -0.31 10.44
N GLN A 226 -20.79 1.00 10.32
CA GLN A 226 -21.88 1.54 9.50
C GLN A 226 -21.67 1.27 8.01
N THR A 227 -20.43 1.35 7.54
CA THR A 227 -20.07 1.06 6.14
C THR A 227 -18.58 0.68 6.06
N LEU A 228 -18.28 -0.23 5.12
CA LEU A 228 -16.93 -0.55 4.67
C LEU A 228 -16.60 0.08 3.30
N ALA A 229 -17.52 0.84 2.73
CA ALA A 229 -17.30 1.58 1.49
C ALA A 229 -16.86 3.01 1.80
N LEU A 230 -15.86 3.49 1.08
CA LEU A 230 -15.53 4.91 1.02
C LEU A 230 -16.60 5.67 0.23
N PRO A 231 -16.78 6.99 0.49
CA PRO A 231 -17.63 7.84 -0.35
C PRO A 231 -17.23 7.77 -1.83
N ASP A 232 -18.23 7.87 -2.71
CA ASP A 232 -18.04 7.99 -4.16
C ASP A 232 -18.92 9.13 -4.69
N PRO A 233 -18.34 10.27 -5.15
CA PRO A 233 -16.90 10.53 -5.25
C PRO A 233 -16.22 10.68 -3.87
N LEU A 234 -14.94 10.31 -3.79
CA LEU A 234 -14.11 10.53 -2.62
C LEU A 234 -13.51 11.93 -2.67
N LEU A 235 -13.96 12.81 -1.77
CA LEU A 235 -13.52 14.21 -1.72
C LEU A 235 -12.50 14.42 -0.59
N ARG A 236 -11.86 15.60 -0.60
CA ARG A 236 -10.94 16.04 0.45
C ARG A 236 -11.51 17.20 1.27
N HIS A 237 -11.06 17.32 2.51
CA HIS A 237 -11.21 18.52 3.31
C HIS A 237 -10.22 19.61 2.86
N ALA A 238 -10.40 20.85 3.33
CA ALA A 238 -9.52 21.98 3.00
C ALA A 238 -8.06 21.79 3.45
N ASP A 239 -7.81 20.91 4.43
CA ASP A 239 -6.48 20.55 4.91
C ASP A 239 -5.83 19.40 4.12
N GLY A 240 -6.46 18.94 3.04
CA GLY A 240 -5.97 17.88 2.16
C GLY A 240 -6.32 16.45 2.59
N ARG A 241 -6.83 16.25 3.82
CA ARG A 241 -7.24 14.91 4.27
C ARG A 241 -8.45 14.40 3.50
N PHE A 242 -8.51 13.10 3.27
CA PHE A 242 -9.68 12.46 2.70
C PHE A 242 -10.89 12.62 3.61
N ASN A 243 -12.03 13.00 3.02
CA ASN A 243 -13.32 12.91 3.68
C ASN A 243 -13.85 11.48 3.51
N ILE A 244 -13.53 10.63 4.47
CA ILE A 244 -13.91 9.21 4.47
C ILE A 244 -15.36 8.97 4.95
N GLY A 245 -16.11 10.02 5.27
CA GLY A 245 -17.48 9.92 5.76
C GLY A 245 -17.61 9.01 6.99
N ASN A 246 -18.53 8.05 6.92
CA ASN A 246 -18.78 7.08 8.01
C ASN A 246 -17.98 5.77 7.85
N PHE A 247 -16.98 5.73 6.96
CA PHE A 247 -16.12 4.55 6.78
C PHE A 247 -15.53 4.12 8.13
N LEU A 248 -15.75 2.86 8.51
CA LEU A 248 -15.36 2.28 9.81
C LEU A 248 -15.84 3.05 11.06
N SER A 249 -16.85 3.90 10.92
CA SER A 249 -17.57 4.41 12.09
C SER A 249 -18.37 3.26 12.71
N ARG A 250 -18.23 3.05 14.03
CA ARG A 250 -18.97 1.99 14.72
C ARG A 250 -20.47 2.22 14.63
N SER A 251 -21.20 1.14 14.41
CA SER A 251 -22.65 1.12 14.57
C SER A 251 -22.99 1.40 16.03
N GLN A 252 -23.90 2.33 16.32
CA GLN A 252 -24.41 2.52 17.67
C GLN A 252 -25.07 1.21 18.14
N PRO A 253 -24.97 0.84 19.43
CA PRO A 253 -25.70 -0.32 19.94
C PRO A 253 -27.19 -0.11 19.65
N ARG A 254 -27.85 -1.08 19.02
CA ARG A 254 -29.32 -1.07 18.96
C ARG A 254 -29.82 -1.25 20.40
N SER A 255 -30.53 -0.24 20.90
CA SER A 255 -31.24 -0.26 22.20
C SER A 255 -32.29 -1.36 22.25
#